data_AF-A0A967L9R6-F1
#
_entry.id   AF-A0A967L9R6-F1
#
_cell.length_a   1.000
_cell.length_b   1.000
_cell.length_c   1.000
_cell.angle_alpha   90.00
_cell.angle_beta   90.00
_cell.angle_gamma   90.00
#
_symmetry.space_group_name_H-M   'P 1'
#
loop_
_entity.id
_entity.type
_entity.pdbx_description
1 polymer ?
#
loop_
_entity_poly.entity_id
_entity_poly.type
_entity_poly.pdbx_seq_one_letter_code
_entity_poly.pdbx_strand_id
1 'polypeptide(L)' 'MKTLLAGALTGILTGSITAETVRVYLGTQGRGESKGIYVSDLDTDRGSLTAPKLAAEIGGCGFLALHPSRKYLYST' A
#
# COMPACT_ATOMS: atom_id res chain seq x y z
N MET A 1 -52.61 -29.63 -5.47
CA MET A 1 -51.72 -29.89 -4.31
C MET A 1 -50.56 -30.74 -4.78
N LYS A 2 -49.33 -30.20 -4.82
CA LYS A 2 -48.03 -30.90 -4.68
C LYS A 2 -46.85 -29.98 -5.06
N THR A 3 -46.31 -29.36 -4.00
CA THR A 3 -44.90 -29.03 -3.70
C THR A 3 -44.01 -28.37 -4.76
N LEU A 4 -43.74 -27.08 -4.53
CA LEU A 4 -42.57 -26.33 -4.99
C LEU A 4 -41.37 -26.64 -4.08
N LEU A 5 -40.23 -27.07 -4.64
CA LEU A 5 -38.93 -26.95 -3.99
C LEU A 5 -37.92 -26.45 -5.03
N ALA A 6 -37.66 -25.15 -5.04
CA ALA A 6 -36.51 -24.56 -5.70
C ALA A 6 -35.44 -24.34 -4.64
N GLY A 7 -34.43 -25.22 -4.62
CA GLY A 7 -33.27 -25.08 -3.75
C GLY A 7 -32.42 -23.90 -4.22
N ALA A 8 -32.38 -22.82 -3.43
CA ALA A 8 -31.45 -21.73 -3.65
C ALA A 8 -30.05 -22.16 -3.18
N LEU A 9 -29.16 -22.45 -4.12
CA LEU A 9 -27.75 -22.71 -3.86
C LEU A 9 -27.05 -21.36 -3.62
N THR A 10 -26.91 -20.95 -2.37
CA THR A 10 -26.12 -19.78 -1.98
C THR A 10 -24.64 -20.07 -2.19
N GLY A 11 -24.10 -19.64 -3.33
CA GLY A 11 -22.66 -19.70 -3.60
C GLY A 11 -21.91 -18.74 -2.69
N ILE A 12 -21.07 -19.27 -1.80
CA ILE A 12 -20.11 -18.49 -1.02
C ILE A 12 -19.01 -18.03 -2.00
N LEU A 13 -18.97 -16.73 -2.33
CA LEU A 13 -17.80 -16.14 -2.98
C LEU A 13 -16.65 -16.10 -1.96
N THR A 14 -15.80 -17.12 -1.97
CA THR A 14 -14.47 -17.01 -1.37
C THR A 14 -13.60 -16.15 -2.28
N GLY A 15 -13.51 -14.86 -1.98
CA GLY A 15 -12.50 -14.00 -2.58
C GLY A 15 -11.12 -14.45 -2.11
N SER A 16 -10.22 -14.75 -3.04
CA SER A 16 -8.82 -15.02 -2.72
C SER A 16 -8.16 -13.70 -2.31
N ILE A 17 -7.68 -13.62 -1.08
CA ILE A 17 -6.79 -12.52 -0.64
C ILE A 17 -5.39 -12.94 -1.06
N THR A 18 -4.89 -12.34 -2.13
CA THR A 18 -3.51 -12.59 -2.59
C THR A 18 -2.56 -11.61 -1.92
N ALA A 19 -1.36 -12.08 -1.56
CA ALA A 19 -0.22 -11.23 -1.27
C ALA A 19 -0.12 -10.10 -2.30
N GLU A 20 -0.17 -8.85 -1.86
CA GLU A 20 0.00 -7.70 -2.72
C GLU A 20 1.34 -7.05 -2.41
N THR A 21 2.12 -6.80 -3.46
CA THR A 21 3.29 -5.94 -3.33
C THR A 21 2.85 -4.50 -3.48
N VAL A 22 2.89 -3.73 -2.39
CA VAL A 22 2.45 -2.34 -2.36
C VAL A 22 3.64 -1.40 -2.31
N ARG A 23 3.68 -0.42 -3.23
CA ARG A 23 4.69 0.64 -3.18
C ARG A 23 4.39 1.62 -2.06
N VAL A 24 5.36 1.86 -1.17
CA VAL A 24 5.26 2.80 -0.05
C VAL A 24 6.34 3.87 -0.13
N TYR A 25 5.98 5.07 0.34
CA TYR A 25 6.90 6.21 0.45
C TYR A 25 7.12 6.56 1.92
N LEU A 26 8.36 6.79 2.29
CA LEU A 26 8.82 6.98 3.66
C LEU A 26 9.38 8.40 3.78
N GLY A 27 8.65 9.27 4.48
CA GLY A 27 9.09 10.63 4.81
C GLY A 27 10.08 10.62 5.97
N THR A 28 10.98 11.60 6.02
CA THR A 28 11.99 11.69 7.08
C THR A 28 12.19 13.12 7.53
N GLN A 29 12.63 13.32 8.78
CA GLN A 29 12.87 14.66 9.32
C GLN A 29 14.17 15.31 8.77
N GLY A 30 14.91 14.64 7.88
CA GLY A 30 16.23 15.10 7.42
C GLY A 30 17.27 15.24 8.54
N ARG A 31 17.15 14.43 9.61
CA ARG A 31 18.12 14.37 10.73
C ARG A 31 19.01 13.13 10.59
N GLY A 32 20.27 13.26 11.00
CA GLY A 32 21.24 12.17 10.93
C GLY A 32 21.60 11.82 9.48
N GLU A 33 21.62 10.52 9.16
CA GLU A 33 22.00 10.01 7.84
C GLU A 33 20.87 10.08 6.80
N SER A 34 19.66 10.46 7.21
CA SER A 34 18.53 10.52 6.30
C SER A 34 18.64 11.69 5.33
N LYS A 35 18.49 11.41 4.03
CA LYS A 35 18.65 12.39 2.95
C LYS A 35 17.34 12.95 2.40
N GLY A 36 16.21 12.35 2.75
CA GLY A 36 14.89 12.83 2.33
C GLY A 36 13.84 11.74 2.27
N ILE A 37 13.14 11.63 1.13
CA ILE A 37 12.05 10.66 0.94
C ILE A 37 12.62 9.38 0.33
N TYR A 38 12.23 8.25 0.88
CA TYR A 38 12.60 6.92 0.36
C TYR A 38 11.37 6.19 -0.19
N VAL A 39 11.59 5.28 -1.13
CA VAL A 39 10.59 4.37 -1.67
C VAL A 39 10.99 2.93 -1.42
N SER A 40 10.02 2.09 -1.08
CA SER A 40 10.18 0.64 -0.91
C SER A 40 8.93 -0.08 -1.42
N ASP A 41 9.08 -1.36 -1.71
CA ASP A 41 7.96 -2.25 -1.94
C ASP A 41 7.70 -3.04 -0.65
N LEU A 42 6.44 -3.06 -0.20
CA LEU A 42 5.93 -3.79 0.96
C LEU A 42 5.30 -5.10 0.49
N ASP A 43 5.80 -6.22 1.02
CA ASP A 43 5.12 -7.52 0.96
C ASP A 43 4.03 -7.54 2.03
N THR A 44 2.75 -7.47 1.65
CA THR A 44 1.65 -7.38 2.61
C THR A 44 1.37 -8.67 3.38
N ASP A 45 1.87 -9.81 2.91
CA ASP A 45 1.74 -11.09 3.61
C ASP A 45 2.78 -11.21 4.73
N ARG A 46 4.02 -10.80 4.45
CA ARG A 46 5.15 -10.94 5.38
C ARG A 46 5.40 -9.69 6.21
N GLY A 47 4.86 -8.54 5.80
CA GLY A 47 5.13 -7.24 6.40
C GLY A 47 6.56 -6.73 6.15
N SER A 48 7.33 -7.38 5.27
CA SER A 48 8.71 -7.01 4.98
C SER A 48 8.80 -5.93 3.90
N LEU A 49 9.74 -5.00 4.07
CA LEU A 49 10.10 -4.00 3.06
C LEU A 49 11.34 -4.46 2.29
N THR A 50 11.38 -4.16 0.98
CA THR A 50 12.63 -4.17 0.23
C THR A 50 13.58 -3.11 0.76
N ALA A 51 14.88 -3.21 0.43
CA ALA A 51 15.85 -2.16 0.74
C ALA A 51 15.38 -0.77 0.22
N PRO A 52 15.33 0.27 1.08
CA PRO A 52 14.81 1.57 0.70
C PRO A 52 15.73 2.26 -0.30
N LYS A 53 15.11 2.85 -1.34
CA LYS A 53 15.80 3.64 -2.36
C LYS A 53 15.45 5.11 -2.19
N LEU A 54 16.43 5.99 -2.34
CA LEU A 54 16.20 7.43 -2.28
C LEU A 54 15.32 7.86 -3.46
N ALA A 55 14.15 8.43 -3.15
CA ALA A 55 13.19 8.91 -4.13
C ALA A 55 13.35 10.41 -4.40
N ALA A 56 13.68 11.19 -3.36
CA ALA A 56 13.98 12.61 -3.46
C ALA A 56 14.87 13.08 -2.30
N GLU A 57 15.84 13.94 -2.60
CA GLU A 57 16.63 14.65 -1.58
C GLU A 57 15.86 15.90 -1.13
N ILE A 58 15.43 15.91 0.13
CA ILE A 58 14.63 16.99 0.71
C ILE A 58 14.66 16.92 2.24
N GLY A 59 14.89 18.05 2.91
CA GLY A 59 14.86 18.14 4.37
C GLY A 59 13.44 18.35 4.91
N GLY A 60 13.17 17.93 6.15
CA GLY A 60 11.91 18.25 6.83
C GLY A 60 10.65 17.56 6.29
N CYS A 61 10.78 16.48 5.53
CA CYS A 61 9.68 15.77 4.89
C CYS A 61 8.95 14.79 5.84
N GLY A 62 8.45 15.29 6.97
CA GLY A 62 7.79 14.49 8.01
C GLY A 62 6.40 13.97 7.67
N PHE A 63 5.72 14.61 6.71
CA PHE A 63 4.39 14.23 6.27
C PHE A 63 4.35 14.09 4.75
N LEU A 64 3.69 13.03 4.26
CA LEU A 64 3.53 12.74 2.85
C LEU A 64 2.06 12.53 2.48
N ALA A 65 1.65 13.02 1.31
CA ALA A 65 0.34 12.73 0.73
C ALA A 65 0.45 12.39 -0.75
N LEU A 66 -0.05 11.22 -1.14
CA LEU A 66 -0.10 10.81 -2.54
C LEU A 66 -1.38 11.37 -3.19
N HIS A 67 -1.23 12.04 -4.33
CA HIS A 67 -2.38 12.48 -5.12
C HIS A 67 -3.17 11.25 -5.63
N PRO A 68 -4.52 11.30 -5.74
CA PRO A 68 -5.32 10.15 -6.20
C PRO A 68 -4.91 9.56 -7.55
N SER A 69 -4.38 10.39 -8.46
CA SER A 69 -3.84 9.94 -9.76
C SER A 69 -2.53 9.13 -9.65
N ARG A 70 -1.92 9.06 -8.45
CA ARG A 70 -0.63 8.42 -8.16
C ARG A 70 0.57 8.99 -8.92
N LYS A 71 0.40 10.12 -9.61
CA LYS A 71 1.45 10.82 -10.36
C LYS A 71 2.23 11.83 -9.52
N TYR A 72 1.64 12.32 -8.44
CA TYR A 72 2.21 13.39 -7.61
C TYR A 72 2.25 12.95 -6.14
N LEU A 73 3.35 13.30 -5.47
CA LEU A 73 3.56 13.11 -4.04
C LEU A 73 3.85 14.50 -3.43
N TYR A 74 3.09 14.87 -2.40
CA TYR A 74 3.26 16.11 -1.65
C TYR A 74 4.02 15.85 -0.35
N SER A 75 4.84 16.82 0.07
CA SER A 75 5.62 16.79 1.31
C SER A 75 5.56 18.16 2.00
N THR A 76 5.74 18.17 3.32
CA THR A 76 6.15 19.37 4.08
C THR A 76 7.59 19.75 3.81
#